data_AF-A0A843HUV2-F1
#
_entry.id   AF-A0A843HUV2-F1
#
_cell.length_a   1.000
_cell.length_b   1.000
_cell.length_c   1.000
_cell.angle_alpha   90.00
_cell.angle_beta   90.00
_cell.angle_gamma   90.00
#
_symmetry.space_group_name_H-M   'P 1'
#
loop_
_entity.id
_entity.type
_entity.pdbx_description
1 polymer ?
#
loop_
_entity_poly.entity_id
_entity_poly.type
_entity_poly.pdbx_seq_one_letter_code
_entity_poly.pdbx_strand_id
1 'polypeptide(L)'
;MFKVIPEFPMYMANEEGEILSLYTNKIRKPWVGRDGYPRITLYKDDKTYTVEVHRLVMMAFSEKPEGRVEIHHKDFCKTNNNLNNLS
;
A
#
# COMPACT_ATOMS: atom_id res chain seq x y z
N MET A 1 0.77 -9.50 -10.08
CA MET A 1 1.68 -8.64 -10.89
C MET A 1 2.04 -7.37 -10.12
N PHE A 2 3.17 -6.69 -10.36
CA PHE A 2 3.46 -5.37 -9.75
C PHE A 2 2.92 -4.23 -10.62
N LYS A 3 2.28 -3.22 -10.00
CA LYS A 3 1.81 -1.98 -10.63
C LYS A 3 2.34 -0.76 -9.89
N VAL A 4 2.62 0.31 -10.65
CA VAL A 4 3.08 1.59 -10.09
C VAL A 4 2.00 2.20 -9.22
N ILE A 5 2.39 2.73 -8.07
CA ILE A 5 1.48 3.51 -7.21
C ILE A 5 1.47 4.94 -7.74
N PRO A 6 0.33 5.47 -8.27
CA PRO A 6 0.31 6.73 -9.01
C PRO A 6 0.86 7.93 -8.24
N GLU A 7 0.56 8.01 -6.93
CA GLU A 7 1.07 9.10 -6.09
C GLU A 7 2.54 8.91 -5.69
N PHE A 8 3.08 7.71 -5.80
CA PHE A 8 4.42 7.32 -5.36
C PHE A 8 5.13 6.52 -6.46
N PRO A 9 5.51 7.16 -7.59
CA PRO A 9 5.94 6.46 -8.81
C PRO A 9 7.23 5.64 -8.64
N MET A 10 8.04 5.91 -7.61
CA MET A 10 9.22 5.13 -7.25
C MET A 10 8.90 3.87 -6.41
N TYR A 11 7.63 3.53 -6.30
CA TYR A 11 7.13 2.37 -5.59
C TYR A 11 6.07 1.64 -6.43
N MET A 12 6.06 0.33 -6.30
CA MET A 12 5.06 -0.53 -6.94
C MET A 12 4.40 -1.40 -5.88
N ALA A 13 3.12 -1.71 -6.04
CA ALA A 13 2.39 -2.68 -5.24
C ALA A 13 2.02 -3.89 -6.08
N ASN A 14 1.90 -5.06 -5.47
CA ASN A 14 1.28 -6.23 -6.09
C ASN A 14 -0.03 -6.63 -5.39
N GLU A 15 -0.73 -7.58 -5.99
CA GLU A 15 -2.02 -8.11 -5.50
C GLU A 15 -1.90 -8.86 -4.16
N GLU A 16 -0.70 -9.25 -3.74
CA GLU A 16 -0.46 -9.96 -2.47
C GLU A 16 -0.23 -8.98 -1.30
N GLY A 17 -0.13 -7.68 -1.58
CA GLY A 17 0.12 -6.66 -0.56
C GLY A 17 1.60 -6.36 -0.34
N GLU A 18 2.47 -6.77 -1.25
CA GLU A 18 3.89 -6.43 -1.20
C GLU A 18 4.16 -5.10 -1.89
N ILE A 19 5.05 -4.30 -1.29
CA ILE A 19 5.47 -3.01 -1.84
C ILE A 19 6.94 -3.07 -2.24
N LEU A 20 7.21 -2.92 -3.53
CA LEU A 20 8.54 -2.85 -4.11
C LEU A 20 9.01 -1.39 -4.16
N SER A 21 10.23 -1.13 -3.69
CA SER A 21 10.92 0.16 -3.85
C SER A 21 11.82 0.12 -5.06
N LEU A 22 11.59 1.00 -6.04
CA LEU A 22 12.44 1.13 -7.24
C LEU A 22 13.78 1.79 -6.96
N TYR A 23 13.88 2.58 -5.87
CA TYR A 23 15.17 3.14 -5.43
C TYR A 23 16.19 2.08 -5.05
N THR A 24 15.72 0.97 -4.45
CA THR A 24 16.57 -0.08 -3.89
C THR A 24 16.38 -1.43 -4.57
N ASN A 25 15.41 -1.54 -5.48
CA ASN A 25 14.90 -2.77 -6.06
C ASN A 25 14.62 -3.87 -5.02
N LYS A 26 13.95 -3.52 -3.92
CA LYS A 26 13.68 -4.42 -2.78
C LYS A 26 12.24 -4.30 -2.30
N ILE A 27 11.66 -5.43 -1.89
CA ILE A 27 10.39 -5.46 -1.17
C ILE A 27 10.57 -4.81 0.20
N ARG A 28 9.69 -3.89 0.54
CA ARG A 28 9.70 -3.14 1.78
C ARG A 28 8.93 -3.91 2.84
N LYS A 29 9.57 -4.17 3.98
CA LYS A 29 8.93 -4.81 5.12
C LYS A 29 8.07 -3.80 5.87
N PRO A 30 6.75 -4.01 6.00
CA PRO A 30 5.91 -3.13 6.80
C PRO A 30 6.12 -3.34 8.30
N TRP A 31 5.75 -2.33 9.08
CA TRP A 31 5.57 -2.46 10.53
C TRP A 31 4.08 -2.35 10.87
N VAL A 32 3.64 -3.03 11.93
CA VAL A 32 2.24 -3.01 12.36
C VAL A 32 2.06 -1.91 13.38
N GLY A 33 1.14 -0.98 13.12
CA GLY A 33 0.83 0.07 14.08
C GLY A 33 -0.05 -0.39 15.22
N ARG A 34 -0.27 0.51 16.19
CA ARG A 34 -1.06 0.21 17.41
C ARG A 34 -2.52 -0.14 17.11
N ASP A 35 -3.05 0.31 15.99
CA ASP A 35 -4.39 0.02 15.48
C ASP A 35 -4.48 -1.25 14.63
N GLY A 36 -3.35 -1.96 14.46
CA GLY A 36 -3.26 -3.24 13.76
C GLY A 36 -3.03 -3.15 12.26
N TYR A 37 -2.94 -1.95 11.68
CA TYR A 37 -2.69 -1.80 10.24
C TYR A 37 -1.19 -1.82 9.92
N PRO A 38 -0.76 -2.65 8.94
CA PRO A 38 0.59 -2.60 8.40
C PRO A 38 0.84 -1.28 7.67
N ARG A 39 2.00 -0.67 7.94
CA ARG A 39 2.42 0.62 7.39
C ARG A 39 3.83 0.55 6.82
N ILE A 40 4.07 1.37 5.79
CA ILE A 40 5.37 1.55 5.16
C ILE A 40 5.69 3.04 5.10
N THR A 41 6.97 3.32 5.31
CA THR A 41 7.54 4.65 5.14
C THR A 41 8.06 4.80 3.71
N LEU A 42 7.48 5.75 2.97
CA LEU A 42 7.80 6.12 1.59
C LEU A 42 8.52 7.46 1.54
N TYR A 43 9.33 7.67 0.51
CA TYR A 43 10.06 8.90 0.26
C TYR A 43 9.69 9.48 -1.10
N LYS A 44 9.32 10.75 -1.11
CA LYS A 44 8.95 11.51 -2.30
C LYS A 44 9.21 12.99 -2.06
N ASP A 45 9.84 13.67 -3.02
CA ASP A 45 10.07 15.12 -3.01
C ASP A 45 10.67 15.63 -1.68
N ASP A 46 11.74 14.96 -1.23
CA ASP A 46 12.45 15.24 0.03
C ASP A 46 11.61 15.16 1.31
N LYS A 47 10.44 14.52 1.21
CA LYS A 47 9.52 14.30 2.32
C LYS A 47 9.27 12.82 2.54
N THR A 48 9.01 12.51 3.80
CA THR A 48 8.68 11.17 4.25
C THR A 48 7.17 11.05 4.48
N TYR A 49 6.59 9.97 3.96
CA TYR A 49 5.16 9.67 4.09
C TYR A 49 5.00 8.31 4.73
N THR A 50 4.17 8.22 5.77
CA THR A 50 3.79 6.94 6.38
C THR A 50 2.40 6.58 5.89
N VAL A 51 2.30 5.50 5.12
CA VAL A 51 1.06 5.07 4.47
C VAL A 51 0.77 3.62 4.82
N GLU A 52 -0.52 3.29 4.94
CA GLU A 52 -1.01 1.93 5.19
C GLU A 52 -0.91 1.07 3.92
N VAL A 53 -0.52 -0.20 4.09
CA VAL A 53 -0.27 -1.11 2.95
C VAL A 53 -1.53 -1.32 2.11
N HIS A 54 -2.69 -1.57 2.74
CA HIS A 54 -3.95 -1.76 2.02
C HIS A 54 -4.31 -0.55 1.12
N ARG A 55 -3.99 0.68 1.55
CA ARG A 55 -4.21 1.88 0.72
C ARG A 55 -3.31 1.90 -0.50
N LEU A 56 -2.03 1.56 -0.32
CA LEU A 56 -1.07 1.51 -1.43
C LEU A 56 -1.45 0.46 -2.48
N VAL A 57 -1.95 -0.71 -2.02
CA VAL A 57 -2.49 -1.75 -2.91
C VAL A 57 -3.69 -1.22 -3.68
N MET A 58 -4.69 -0.65 -2.99
CA MET A 58 -5.87 -0.10 -3.66
C MET A 58 -5.51 1.05 -4.61
N MET A 59 -4.59 1.94 -4.27
CA MET A 59 -4.12 3.00 -5.16
C MET A 59 -3.50 2.48 -6.46
N ALA A 60 -2.83 1.32 -6.42
CA ALA A 60 -2.17 0.75 -7.59
C ALA A 60 -3.13 -0.04 -8.50
N PHE A 61 -4.24 -0.56 -7.97
CA PHE A 61 -5.14 -1.47 -8.69
C PHE A 61 -6.56 -0.93 -8.89
N SER A 62 -7.00 0.05 -8.10
CA SER A 62 -8.29 0.73 -8.27
C SER A 62 -8.14 1.92 -9.20
N GLU A 63 -9.09 2.09 -10.11
CA GLU A 63 -9.19 3.29 -10.92
C GLU A 63 -9.57 4.45 -10.01
N LYS A 64 -8.61 5.35 -9.75
CA LYS A 64 -8.76 6.66 -9.07
C LYS A 64 -9.93 6.73 -8.06
N PRO A 65 -9.70 6.37 -6.80
CA PRO A 65 -10.57 6.85 -5.74
C PRO A 65 -10.41 8.37 -5.61
N GLU A 66 -11.34 9.16 -6.17
CA GLU A 66 -11.46 10.59 -5.82
C GLU A 66 -11.94 10.70 -4.37
N GLY A 67 -11.05 11.13 -3.47
CA GLY A 67 -11.38 11.44 -2.08
C GLY A 67 -10.89 10.41 -1.05
N ARG A 68 -11.42 10.51 0.17
CA ARG A 68 -11.15 9.56 1.26
C ARG A 68 -11.99 8.31 1.05
N VAL A 69 -11.45 7.32 0.35
CA VAL A 69 -12.08 6.00 0.28
C VAL A 69 -11.71 5.22 1.53
N GLU A 70 -12.74 4.82 2.27
CA GLU A 70 -12.62 3.85 3.34
C GLU A 70 -12.44 2.47 2.69
N ILE A 71 -11.35 1.79 3.03
CA ILE A 71 -11.04 0.46 2.52
C ILE A 71 -11.25 -0.52 3.65
N HIS A 72 -12.03 -1.57 3.39
CA HIS A 72 -12.36 -2.61 4.34
C HIS A 72 -11.64 -3.92 4.02
N HIS A 73 -11.24 -4.65 5.06
CA HIS A 73 -10.76 -6.03 4.97
C HIS A 73 -11.95 -6.99 5.13
N LYS A 74 -12.24 -7.78 4.10
CA LYS A 74 -13.42 -8.68 4.06
C LYS A 74 -13.37 -9.78 5.14
N ASP A 75 -12.17 -10.23 5.48
CA ASP A 75 -11.93 -11.24 6.51
C ASP A 75 -11.75 -10.65 7.93
N PHE A 76 -11.90 -9.33 8.09
CA PHE A 76 -11.62 -8.59 9.32
C PHE A 76 -10.17 -8.69 9.82
N CYS A 77 -9.26 -9.25 9.01
CA CYS A 77 -7.84 -9.39 9.31
C CYS A 77 -7.04 -8.25 8.67
N LYS A 78 -6.75 -7.22 9.47
CA LYS A 78 -6.04 -5.99 9.03
C LYS A 78 -4.66 -6.23 8.41
N THR A 79 -4.04 -7.39 8.68
CA THR A 79 -2.74 -7.76 8.15
C THR A 79 -2.81 -8.47 6.80
N ASN A 80 -3.99 -8.95 6.40
CA ASN A 80 -4.21 -9.59 5.10
C ASN A 80 -4.47 -8.52 4.02
N ASN A 81 -3.39 -7.95 3.47
CA ASN A 81 -3.48 -6.88 2.46
C ASN A 81 -3.59 -7.40 1.02
N ASN A 82 -4.02 -8.65 0.82
CA ASN A 82 -4.28 -9.17 -0.51
C ASN A 82 -5.40 -8.35 -1.17
N LEU A 83 -5.24 -7.94 -2.43
CA LEU A 83 -6.20 -7.12 -3.16
C LEU A 83 -7.61 -7.71 -3.12
N ASN A 84 -7.76 -9.02 -3.23
CA ASN A 84 -9.06 -9.68 -3.18
C ASN A 84 -9.72 -9.61 -1.79
N ASN A 85 -8.94 -9.36 -0.74
CA ASN A 85 -9.43 -9.14 0.62
C ASN A 85 -9.81 -7.68 0.89
N LEU A 86 -9.53 -6.75 -0.03
CA LEU A 86 -9.84 -5.33 0.11
C LEU A 86 -11.13 -5.00 -0.66
N SER A 87 -11.96 -4.12 -0.10
CA SER A 87 -13.16 -3.55 -0.73
C SER A 87 -13.36 -2.10 -0.36
#